data_AF-A0A5J5E8H1-F1
#
_entry.id   AF-A0A5J5E8H1-F1
#
_cell.length_a   1.000
_cell.length_b   1.000
_cell.length_c   1.000
_cell.angle_alpha   90.00
_cell.angle_beta   90.00
_cell.angle_gamma   90.00
#
_symmetry.space_group_name_H-M   'P 1'
#
loop_
_entity.id
_entity.type
_entity.pdbx_description
1 polymer ?
#
loop_
_entity_poly.entity_id
_entity_poly.type
_entity_poly.pdbx_seq_one_letter_code
_entity_poly.pdbx_strand_id
1 'polypeptide(L)'
;MGDRGFVIVLSRINGISGSVDLNAFGYKTYQAAIDVRNQTAISIPNGTYKIASAKKSSAVLDVSGGSTANAANVQLYAGNDTDAQKWVVK
;
A
#
# COMPACT_ATOMS: atom_id res chain seq x y z
N MET A 1 28.50 -16.06 14.49
CA MET A 1 28.10 -14.65 14.68
C MET A 1 29.00 -13.81 13.81
N GLY A 2 28.45 -13.22 12.76
CA GLY A 2 29.17 -12.31 11.90
C GLY A 2 28.17 -11.24 11.51
N ASP A 3 28.27 -10.10 12.18
CA ASP A 3 27.38 -8.97 11.99
C ASP A 3 27.32 -8.65 10.50
N ARG A 4 26.14 -8.82 9.89
CA ARG A 4 25.81 -8.18 8.63
C ARG A 4 25.40 -6.74 8.93
N GLY A 5 26.33 -6.05 9.60
CA GLY A 5 26.29 -4.62 9.82
C GLY A 5 26.27 -3.96 8.45
N PHE A 6 25.21 -3.17 8.25
CA PHE A 6 25.05 -2.14 7.24
C PHE A 6 26.25 -1.96 6.32
N VAL A 7 26.17 -2.51 5.10
CA VAL A 7 27.20 -2.20 4.12
C VAL A 7 26.91 -0.86 3.48
N ILE A 8 27.69 0.15 3.89
CA ILE A 8 27.77 1.45 3.23
C ILE A 8 28.75 1.31 2.05
N VAL A 9 28.26 0.91 0.88
CA VAL A 9 29.00 1.16 -0.37
C VAL A 9 28.49 2.47 -0.94
N LEU A 10 29.41 3.43 -1.14
CA LEU A 10 29.39 4.80 -1.68
C LEU A 10 28.31 5.15 -2.74
N SER A 11 27.05 4.79 -2.52
CA SER A 11 25.95 4.98 -3.46
C SER A 11 25.44 6.41 -3.28
N ARG A 12 25.93 7.35 -4.08
CA ARG A 12 25.48 8.74 -4.07
C ARG A 12 24.08 8.82 -4.70
N ILE A 13 23.08 9.26 -3.93
CA ILE A 13 21.81 9.76 -4.49
C ILE A 13 21.99 11.26 -4.69
N ASN A 14 21.71 11.76 -5.90
CA ASN A 14 21.84 13.18 -6.19
C ASN A 14 20.94 14.01 -5.26
N GLY A 15 21.53 14.92 -4.47
CA GLY A 15 20.82 15.77 -3.51
C GLY A 15 20.74 15.26 -2.06
N ILE A 16 21.26 14.06 -1.74
CA ILE A 16 21.33 13.56 -0.35
C ILE A 16 22.79 13.50 0.09
N SER A 17 23.13 14.24 1.14
CA SER A 17 24.45 14.17 1.79
C SER A 17 24.49 13.03 2.82
N GLY A 18 25.47 12.13 2.71
CA GLY A 18 25.71 11.06 3.69
C GLY A 18 25.40 9.65 3.16
N SER A 19 25.44 8.68 4.07
CA SER A 19 25.22 7.25 3.80
C SER A 19 23.74 6.90 3.91
N VAL A 20 23.20 6.13 2.95
CA VAL A 20 21.80 5.67 2.95
C VAL A 20 21.76 4.15 3.17
N ASP A 21 20.83 3.66 4.01
CA ASP A 21 20.54 2.22 4.13
C ASP A 21 19.60 1.79 3.02
N LEU A 22 20.08 0.94 2.12
CA LEU A 22 19.26 0.42 1.03
C LEU A 22 18.60 -0.93 1.40
N ASN A 23 18.99 -1.56 2.52
CA ASN A 23 18.39 -2.82 2.98
C ASN A 23 16.94 -2.65 3.46
N ALA A 24 16.55 -1.44 3.84
CA ALA A 24 15.20 -1.07 4.24
C ALA A 24 14.19 -1.24 3.09
N PHE A 25 14.66 -1.19 1.84
CA PHE A 25 13.83 -1.36 0.64
C PHE A 25 13.86 -2.78 0.05
N GLY A 26 14.36 -3.77 0.81
CA GLY A 26 14.35 -5.18 0.39
C GLY A 26 15.51 -5.61 -0.50
N TYR A 27 16.44 -4.72 -0.84
CA TYR A 27 17.66 -5.08 -1.57
C TYR A 27 18.68 -5.69 -0.61
N LYS A 28 18.91 -7.01 -0.72
CA LYS A 28 19.83 -7.77 0.15
C LYS A 28 21.18 -8.09 -0.52
N THR A 29 21.39 -7.62 -1.74
CA THR A 29 22.62 -7.78 -2.53
C THR A 29 23.09 -6.42 -3.02
N TYR A 30 24.40 -6.28 -3.23
CA TYR A 30 24.96 -5.07 -3.83
C TYR A 30 24.40 -4.87 -5.24
N GLN A 31 23.86 -3.69 -5.50
CA GLN A 31 23.48 -3.27 -6.84
C GLN A 31 24.22 -1.97 -7.16
N ALA A 32 24.90 -1.93 -8.31
CA ALA A 32 25.68 -0.76 -8.75
C ALA A 32 24.78 0.47 -9.02
N ALA A 33 23.49 0.25 -9.26
CA ALA A 33 22.46 1.27 -9.29
C ALA A 33 21.13 0.67 -8.82
N ILE A 34 20.36 1.42 -8.03
CA ILE A 34 18.97 1.09 -7.70
C ILE A 34 18.09 2.11 -8.42
N ASP A 35 17.27 1.64 -9.36
CA ASP A 35 16.24 2.47 -9.96
C ASP A 35 14.95 2.39 -9.15
N VAL A 36 14.80 3.34 -8.22
CA VAL A 36 13.60 3.44 -7.37
C VAL A 36 12.34 3.74 -8.19
N ARG A 37 12.48 4.29 -9.41
CA ARG A 37 11.34 4.59 -10.30
C ARG A 37 10.69 3.33 -10.89
N ASN A 38 11.43 2.23 -10.89
CA ASN A 38 10.99 0.92 -11.37
C ASN A 38 10.71 -0.06 -10.23
N GLN A 39 10.54 0.43 -8.99
CA GLN A 39 10.00 -0.40 -7.92
C GLN A 39 8.58 -0.83 -8.28
N THR A 40 8.25 -2.07 -7.92
CA THR A 40 6.93 -2.64 -8.18
C THR A 40 5.87 -1.79 -7.51
N ALA A 41 5.20 -0.95 -8.28
CA ALA A 41 3.90 -0.43 -7.88
C ALA A 41 3.02 -1.66 -7.64
N ILE A 42 2.47 -1.80 -6.43
CA ILE A 42 1.46 -2.82 -6.18
C ILE A 42 0.27 -2.46 -7.07
N SER A 43 0.10 -3.19 -8.17
CA SER A 43 -1.08 -3.07 -9.02
C SER A 43 -2.22 -3.80 -8.32
N ILE A 44 -3.28 -3.08 -7.99
CA ILE A 44 -4.54 -3.70 -7.57
C ILE A 44 -5.26 -4.08 -8.86
N PRO A 45 -5.49 -5.38 -9.14
CA PRO A 45 -6.20 -5.77 -10.35
C PRO A 45 -7.59 -5.15 -10.43
N ASN A 46 -8.11 -4.99 -11.64
CA ASN A 46 -9.50 -4.58 -11.81
C ASN A 46 -10.42 -5.66 -11.26
N GLY A 47 -11.43 -5.23 -10.49
CA GLY A 47 -12.28 -6.16 -9.79
C GLY A 47 -13.18 -5.49 -8.77
N THR A 48 -13.98 -6.33 -8.12
CA THR A 48 -14.89 -5.91 -7.06
C THR A 48 -14.28 -6.31 -5.71
N TYR A 49 -14.21 -5.34 -4.81
CA TYR A 49 -13.57 -5.47 -3.51
C TYR A 49 -14.51 -5.08 -2.38
N LYS A 50 -14.28 -5.70 -1.22
CA LYS A 50 -14.81 -5.25 0.07
C LYS A 50 -13.66 -4.62 0.85
N ILE A 51 -13.81 -3.36 1.26
CA ILE A 51 -12.76 -2.62 1.97
C ILE A 51 -13.08 -2.68 3.47
N ALA A 52 -12.33 -3.48 4.20
CA ALA A 52 -12.54 -3.69 5.64
C ALA A 52 -11.63 -2.80 6.48
N SER A 53 -12.11 -2.37 7.64
CA SER A 53 -11.28 -1.67 8.62
C SER A 53 -10.22 -2.61 9.18
N ALA A 54 -8.96 -2.16 9.15
CA ALA A 54 -7.85 -2.89 9.76
C ALA A 54 -8.02 -3.07 11.29
N LYS A 55 -8.72 -2.13 11.96
CA LYS A 55 -8.98 -2.19 13.40
C LYS A 55 -10.16 -3.09 13.77
N LYS A 56 -11.11 -3.28 12.86
CA LYS A 56 -12.30 -4.11 13.06
C LYS A 56 -12.73 -4.69 11.71
N SER A 57 -12.26 -5.89 11.39
CA SER A 57 -12.51 -6.54 10.09
C SER A 57 -13.99 -6.80 9.77
N SER A 58 -14.86 -6.79 10.78
CA SER A 58 -16.32 -6.88 10.59
C SER A 58 -16.98 -5.57 10.20
N ALA A 59 -16.27 -4.43 10.23
CA ALA A 59 -16.73 -3.15 9.73
C ALA A 59 -16.12 -2.85 8.37
N VAL A 60 -16.96 -2.53 7.37
CA VAL A 60 -16.56 -2.34 5.98
C VAL A 60 -17.07 -1.00 5.45
N LEU A 61 -16.41 -0.50 4.40
CA LEU A 61 -16.81 0.73 3.69
C LEU A 61 -18.16 0.52 3.00
N ASP A 62 -19.13 1.36 3.33
CA ASP A 62 -20.55 1.17 3.03
C ASP A 62 -21.18 2.50 2.58
N VAL A 63 -22.04 2.46 1.56
CA VAL A 63 -22.88 3.61 1.18
C VAL A 63 -24.13 3.61 2.06
N SER A 64 -24.33 4.68 2.83
CA SER A 64 -25.41 4.76 3.81
C SER A 64 -26.78 4.53 3.18
N GLY A 65 -27.50 3.53 3.71
CA GLY A 65 -28.81 3.09 3.22
C GLY A 65 -28.81 2.51 1.79
N GLY A 66 -27.64 2.23 1.20
CA GLY A 66 -27.53 1.84 -0.21
C GLY A 66 -27.99 2.92 -1.19
N SER A 67 -27.95 4.19 -0.79
CA SER A 67 -28.46 5.31 -1.60
C SER A 67 -27.65 5.50 -2.88
N THR A 68 -28.35 5.64 -4.00
CA THR A 68 -27.77 6.00 -5.30
C THR A 68 -27.82 7.51 -5.58
N ALA A 69 -28.31 8.30 -4.62
CA ALA A 69 -28.38 9.75 -4.76
C ALA A 69 -26.97 10.38 -4.72
N ASN A 70 -26.82 11.50 -5.42
CA ASN A 70 -25.60 12.31 -5.34
C ASN A 70 -25.34 12.74 -3.89
N ALA A 71 -24.07 12.73 -3.49
CA ALA A 71 -23.63 13.02 -2.12
C ALA A 71 -24.17 12.05 -1.05
N ALA A 72 -24.59 10.83 -1.43
CA ALA A 72 -24.83 9.76 -0.47
C ALA A 72 -23.60 9.57 0.43
N ASN A 73 -23.83 9.54 1.75
CA ASN A 73 -22.75 9.44 2.72
C ASN A 73 -22.07 8.07 2.65
N VAL A 74 -20.75 8.05 2.74
CA VAL A 74 -19.95 6.83 2.89
C VAL A 74 -19.56 6.66 4.36
N GLN A 75 -19.73 5.46 4.89
CA GLN A 75 -19.57 5.16 6.31
C GLN A 75 -18.84 3.84 6.54
N LEU A 76 -18.48 3.58 7.80
CA LEU A 76 -18.13 2.23 8.25
C LEU A 76 -19.39 1.58 8.83
N TYR A 77 -19.75 0.42 8.28
CA TYR A 77 -20.91 -0.32 8.72
C TYR A 77 -20.60 -1.81 8.91
N ALA A 78 -21.44 -2.52 9.67
CA ALA A 78 -21.28 -3.96 9.81
C ALA A 78 -21.40 -4.65 8.44
N GLY A 79 -20.50 -5.59 8.15
CA GLY A 79 -20.55 -6.38 6.92
C GLY A 79 -21.89 -7.12 6.81
N ASN A 80 -22.62 -6.87 5.72
CA ASN A 80 -23.91 -7.48 5.40
C ASN A 80 -24.02 -7.96 3.93
N ASP A 81 -22.90 -7.89 3.19
CA ASP A 81 -22.72 -8.41 1.83
C ASP A 81 -23.69 -7.84 0.76
N THR A 82 -24.30 -6.70 1.04
CA THR A 82 -25.08 -5.92 0.07
C THR A 82 -24.19 -5.22 -0.96
N ASP A 83 -24.80 -4.74 -2.06
CA ASP A 83 -24.07 -4.01 -3.09
C ASP A 83 -23.53 -2.66 -2.60
N ALA A 84 -24.10 -2.10 -1.53
CA ALA A 84 -23.59 -0.91 -0.86
C ALA A 84 -22.18 -1.08 -0.29
N GLN A 85 -21.69 -2.32 -0.18
CA GLN A 85 -20.38 -2.69 0.40
C GLN A 85 -19.38 -3.19 -0.64
N LYS A 86 -19.72 -3.12 -1.94
CA LYS A 86 -18.92 -3.63 -3.05
C LYS A 86 -18.37 -2.48 -3.89
N TRP A 87 -17.06 -2.39 -3.97
CA TRP A 87 -16.34 -1.30 -4.64
C TRP A 87 -15.60 -1.81 -5.85
N VAL A 88 -15.83 -1.17 -6.99
CA VAL A 88 -15.22 -1.56 -8.25
C VAL A 88 -13.96 -0.72 -8.49
N VAL A 89 -12.82 -1.40 -8.64
CA VAL A 89 -11.55 -0.83 -9.11
C VAL A 89 -11.45 -1.09 -10.61
N LYS A 90 -11.14 -0.05 -11.40
CA LYS A 90 -11.01 -0.09 -12.86
C LYS A 90 -9.76 0.64 -13.33
#